data_AF-A0AAP8F1E0-F1
#
_entry.id   AF-A0AAP8F1E0-F1
#
_cell.length_a   1.000
_cell.length_b   1.000
_cell.length_c   1.000
_cell.angle_alpha   90.00
_cell.angle_beta   90.00
_cell.angle_gamma   90.00
#
_symmetry.space_group_name_H-M   'P 1'
#
loop_
_entity.id
_entity.type
_entity.pdbx_description
1 polymer ?
#
loop_
_entity_poly.entity_id
_entity_poly.type
_entity_poly.pdbx_seq_one_letter_code
_entity_poly.pdbx_strand_id
1 'polypeptide(L)' 'MELTKLEKVIVISTFVQGLGEEFLENSENNHSLRQLLREIEKVFSNSTPNQMREAAGSVLDKFINDLIEENNSPLPKIN' A
#
# COMPACT_ATOMS: atom_id res chain seq x y z
N MET A 1 -4.73 9.25 -8.18
CA MET A 1 -5.48 8.93 -6.93
C MET A 1 -4.88 9.54 -5.64
N GLU A 2 -5.74 9.86 -4.66
CA GLU A 2 -5.35 10.14 -3.26
C GLU A 2 -5.70 8.95 -2.32
N LEU A 3 -4.76 8.59 -1.44
CA LEU A 3 -4.90 7.47 -0.49
C LEU A 3 -4.91 7.95 0.97
N THR A 4 -5.81 7.37 1.76
CA THR A 4 -5.86 7.53 3.22
C THR A 4 -4.67 6.87 3.89
N LYS A 5 -4.46 7.17 5.19
CA LYS A 5 -3.38 6.55 5.98
C LYS A 5 -3.50 5.02 6.02
N LEU A 6 -4.70 4.48 6.19
CA LEU A 6 -4.94 3.04 6.26
C LEU A 6 -4.71 2.37 4.90
N GLU A 7 -5.18 2.97 3.81
CA GLU A 7 -4.95 2.46 2.45
C GLU A 7 -3.46 2.44 2.09
N LYS A 8 -2.70 3.51 2.43
CA LYS A 8 -1.24 3.53 2.25
C LYS A 8 -0.55 2.39 2.98
N VAL A 9 -0.94 2.15 4.23
CA VAL A 9 -0.39 1.06 5.04
C VAL A 9 -0.74 -0.31 4.46
N ILE A 10 -1.96 -0.51 3.95
CA ILE A 10 -2.37 -1.75 3.28
C ILE A 10 -1.50 -2.01 2.06
N VAL A 11 -1.33 -1.00 1.19
CA VAL A 11 -0.48 -1.12 -0.02
C VAL A 11 0.94 -1.50 0.34
N ILE A 12 1.56 -0.75 1.26
CA ILE A 12 2.94 -1.01 1.69
C ILE A 12 3.06 -2.41 2.29
N SER A 13 2.11 -2.82 3.13
CA SER A 13 2.12 -4.15 3.76
C SER A 13 2.03 -5.27 2.73
N THR A 14 1.23 -5.08 1.68
CA THR A 14 1.13 -6.03 0.55
C THR A 14 2.44 -6.09 -0.23
N PHE A 15 3.08 -4.96 -0.51
CA PHE A 15 4.41 -4.93 -1.15
C PHE A 15 5.46 -5.65 -0.31
N VAL A 16 5.52 -5.38 1.00
CA VAL A 16 6.45 -6.04 1.92
C VAL A 16 6.24 -7.55 1.94
N GLN A 17 4.98 -8.01 1.98
CA GLN A 17 4.67 -9.45 1.89
C GLN A 17 5.11 -10.07 0.55
N GLY A 18 4.94 -9.35 -0.55
CA GLY A 18 5.37 -9.81 -1.88
C GLY A 18 6.89 -9.92 -2.06
N LEU A 19 7.66 -9.16 -1.29
CA LEU A 19 9.14 -9.22 -1.29
C LEU A 19 9.70 -10.43 -0.53
N GLY A 20 8.88 -11.11 0.26
CA GLY A 20 9.26 -12.35 0.95
C GLY A 20 10.11 -12.16 2.21
N GLU A 21 10.45 -13.29 2.82
CA GLU A 21 11.11 -13.35 4.14
C GLU A 21 12.53 -12.73 4.12
N GLU A 22 13.28 -12.88 3.02
CA GLU A 22 14.62 -12.31 2.86
C GLU A 22 14.61 -10.77 3.03
N PHE A 23 13.58 -10.09 2.55
CA PHE A 23 13.44 -8.64 2.73
C PHE A 23 13.18 -8.27 4.20
N LEU A 24 12.45 -9.11 4.93
CA LEU A 24 12.18 -8.93 6.36
C LEU A 24 13.39 -9.26 7.22
N GLU A 25 14.18 -10.26 6.88
CA GLU A 25 15.43 -10.59 7.59
C GLU A 25 16.44 -9.44 7.49
N ASN A 26 16.54 -8.83 6.30
CA ASN A 26 17.36 -7.64 6.09
C ASN A 26 16.83 -6.39 6.83
N SER A 27 15.57 -6.41 7.30
CA SER A 27 15.03 -5.33 8.13
C SER A 27 15.76 -5.21 9.45
N GLU A 28 16.37 -6.28 9.96
CA GLU A 28 17.05 -6.23 11.25
C GLU A 28 18.19 -5.21 11.28
N ASN A 29 18.84 -5.02 10.13
CA ASN A 29 19.96 -4.10 9.95
C ASN A 29 19.54 -2.75 9.36
N ASN A 30 18.27 -2.59 8.98
CA ASN A 30 17.74 -1.39 8.35
C ASN A 30 16.80 -0.62 9.29
N HIS A 31 17.32 0.47 9.88
CA HIS A 31 16.58 1.32 10.81
C HIS A 31 15.24 1.83 10.22
N SER A 32 15.25 2.28 8.96
CA SER A 32 14.08 2.81 8.29
C SER A 32 13.00 1.76 8.09
N LEU A 33 13.40 0.53 7.74
CA LEU A 33 12.46 -0.58 7.58
C LEU A 33 11.87 -1.03 8.92
N ARG A 34 12.67 -1.10 10.00
CA ARG A 34 12.14 -1.33 11.35
C ARG A 34 11.15 -0.25 11.78
N GLN A 35 11.42 1.01 11.44
CA GLN A 35 10.51 2.11 11.75
C GLN A 35 9.20 1.97 10.96
N LEU A 36 9.28 1.64 9.68
CA LEU A 36 8.10 1.40 8.83
C LEU A 36 7.22 0.29 9.40
N LEU A 37 7.80 -0.87 9.76
CA LEU A 37 7.05 -1.99 10.34
C LEU A 37 6.30 -1.59 11.62
N ARG A 38 6.93 -0.80 12.49
CA ARG A 38 6.29 -0.27 13.72
C ARG A 38 5.13 0.68 13.41
N GLU A 39 5.25 1.52 12.38
CA GLU A 39 4.16 2.42 12.00
C GLU A 39 2.98 1.67 11.36
N ILE A 40 3.26 0.62 10.57
CA ILE A 40 2.23 -0.29 10.04
C ILE A 40 1.45 -0.93 11.21
N GLU A 41 2.15 -1.48 12.20
CA GLU A 41 1.53 -2.10 13.38
C GLU A 41 0.68 -1.11 14.18
N LYS A 42 1.15 0.12 14.39
CA LYS A 42 0.36 1.18 15.04
C LYS A 42 -0.92 1.52 14.27
N VAL A 43 -0.89 1.52 12.95
CA VAL A 43 -2.08 1.83 12.16
C VAL A 43 -3.08 0.69 12.21
N PHE A 44 -2.62 -0.56 12.14
CA PHE A 44 -3.48 -1.73 12.25
C PHE A 44 -4.09 -1.91 13.64
N SER A 45 -3.32 -1.73 14.70
CA SER A 45 -3.84 -1.79 16.08
C SER A 45 -4.92 -0.75 16.40
N ASN A 46 -4.93 0.37 15.67
CA ASN A 46 -5.96 1.41 15.80
C ASN A 46 -7.15 1.23 14.84
N SER A 47 -7.16 0.15 14.06
CA SER A 47 -8.19 -0.13 13.05
C SER A 47 -8.93 -1.41 13.39
N THR A 48 -10.25 -1.42 13.19
CA THR A 48 -11.04 -2.64 13.30
C THR A 48 -10.90 -3.51 12.05
N PRO A 49 -11.14 -4.83 12.14
CA PRO A 49 -11.14 -5.70 10.96
C PRO A 49 -12.06 -5.23 9.83
N ASN A 50 -13.23 -4.66 10.17
CA ASN A 50 -14.16 -4.12 9.18
C ASN A 50 -13.57 -2.90 8.45
N GLN A 51 -12.96 -1.97 9.19
CA GLN A 51 -12.29 -0.81 8.58
C GLN A 51 -11.12 -1.23 7.69
N MET A 52 -10.34 -2.24 8.10
CA MET A 52 -9.26 -2.79 7.28
C MET A 52 -9.81 -3.40 5.98
N ARG A 53 -10.91 -4.17 6.06
CA ARG A 53 -11.56 -4.77 4.89
C ARG A 53 -12.12 -3.71 3.95
N GLU A 54 -12.79 -2.69 4.47
CA GLU A 54 -13.32 -1.57 3.69
C GLU A 54 -12.20 -0.79 3.00
N ALA A 55 -11.12 -0.47 3.72
CA ALA A 55 -9.97 0.21 3.14
C ALA A 55 -9.24 -0.64 2.10
N ALA A 56 -9.14 -1.96 2.30
CA ALA A 56 -8.55 -2.88 1.32
C ALA A 56 -9.38 -2.94 0.02
N GLY A 57 -10.72 -2.99 0.14
CA GLY A 57 -11.61 -2.90 -1.02
C GLY A 57 -11.49 -1.56 -1.71
N SER A 58 -11.54 -0.46 -0.96
CA SER A 58 -11.46 0.89 -1.51
C SER A 58 -10.14 1.14 -2.25
N VAL A 59 -9.00 0.71 -1.69
CA VAL A 59 -7.71 0.88 -2.37
C VAL A 59 -7.62 0.04 -3.64
N LEU A 60 -8.13 -1.19 -3.61
CA LEU A 60 -8.16 -2.05 -4.80
C LEU A 60 -8.99 -1.42 -5.92
N ASP A 61 -10.20 -0.94 -5.62
CA ASP A 61 -11.07 -0.28 -6.60
C ASP A 61 -10.40 0.96 -7.21
N LYS A 62 -9.73 1.77 -6.39
CA LYS A 62 -9.04 2.96 -6.89
C LYS A 62 -7.84 2.60 -7.79
N PHE A 63 -7.05 1.58 -7.45
CA PHE A 63 -5.96 1.11 -8.32
C PHE A 63 -6.48 0.54 -9.65
N ILE A 64 -7.59 -0.21 -9.63
CA ILE A 64 -8.22 -0.72 -10.85
C ILE A 64 -8.68 0.44 -11.74
N ASN A 65 -9.36 1.42 -11.16
CA ASN A 65 -9.86 2.58 -11.90
C ASN A 65 -8.72 3.42 -12.48
N ASP A 66 -7.71 3.76 -11.67
CA ASP A 66 -6.53 4.51 -12.12
C ASP A 66 -5.83 3.77 -13.28
N LEU A 67 -5.66 2.44 -13.20
CA LEU A 67 -5.04 1.65 -14.26
C LEU A 67 -5.88 1.62 -15.56
N ILE A 68 -7.20 1.53 -15.43
CA ILE A 68 -8.11 1.57 -16.59
C ILE A 68 -8.09 2.96 -17.24
N GLU A 69 -8.11 4.03 -16.44
CA GLU A 69 -8.04 5.41 -16.92
C GLU A 69 -6.72 5.72 -17.63
N GLU A 70 -5.59 5.27 -17.08
CA GLU A 70 -4.27 5.41 -17.71
C GLU A 70 -4.21 4.73 -19.08
N ASN A 71 -4.76 3.51 -19.19
CA ASN A 71 -4.74 2.75 -20.44
C ASN A 71 -5.76 3.24 -21.49
N ASN A 72 -6.86 3.85 -21.05
CA ASN A 72 -7.88 4.40 -21.95
C ASN A 72 -7.62 5.88 -22.30
N SER A 73 -6.68 6.53 -21.63
CA SER A 73 -6.28 7.90 -21.96
C SER A 73 -5.47 7.91 -23.26
N PRO A 74 -5.83 8.76 -24.25
CA PRO A 74 -5.00 8.91 -25.44
C PRO A 74 -3.61 9.38 -25.04
N LEU A 75 -2.57 8.73 -25.57
CA LEU A 75 -1.17 9.09 -25.34
C LEU A 75 -1.00 10.62 -25.41
N PRO A 76 -0.24 11.25 -24.48
CA PRO A 76 0.04 12.67 -24.59
C PRO A 76 0.62 12.92 -25.98
N LYS A 77 0.00 13.82 -26.75
CA LYS A 77 0.63 14.29 -27.98
C LYS A 77 1.93 14.97 -27.56
N ILE A 78 3.04 14.33 -27.86
CA ILE A 78 4.36 14.93 -27.73
C ILE A 78 4.38 16.04 -28.80
N ASN A 79 4.24 17.29 -28.35
CA ASN A 79 4.41 18.48 -29.19
C ASN A 79 5.89 18.81 -29.34
#